data_AF-A0A947I0W1-F1
#
_entry.id   AF-A0A947I0W1-F1
#
_cell.length_a   1.000
_cell.length_b   1.000
_cell.length_c   1.000
_cell.angle_alpha   90.00
_cell.angle_beta   90.00
_cell.angle_gamma   90.00
#
_symmetry.space_group_name_H-M   'P 1'
#
loop_
_entity.id
_entity.type
_entity.pdbx_description
1 polymer ?
#
loop_
_entity_poly.entity_id
_entity_poly.type
_entity_poly.pdbx_seq_one_letter_code
_entity_poly.pdbx_strand_id
1 'polypeptide(L)'
;MKSYIYMIAPILVIIAGCAPPAPPAMDEDSPAEPPAEEMPFEEDIEGLAENSEDTEVRETKNVIYQGIVKPAGISIYTEGSHRLLLPDGRFILLESDGVDLNGYVNEQVELLGALRPTIEGAGTIMRVESARLVTDGDSDNLPEDEEADDSEESEDSDNDPTEVDDDEEIADDDDDAPIPGLDEEAIIGSNDDSEEKDDDIDEDMEPAEEPDETDEEPEEDSPTTPVSAELTARADKMSKESLTADNWTQEYCTAHIGFCVPIHRNWWFKSFGTTNSFLWHLELSSEELINLYDGPIQINLMSGSVGSKKATDKQVRTEGGNVIGYRSWTDSRHFEISAPAALEEAVKYITENLSEHTEN
;
A
#
# COMPACT_ATOMS: atom_id res chain seq x y z
N MET A 1 -25.76 -10.35 50.48
CA MET A 1 -25.68 -10.93 49.12
C MET A 1 -27.07 -11.39 48.71
N LYS A 2 -27.70 -10.72 47.73
CA LYS A 2 -28.98 -11.12 47.15
C LYS A 2 -28.70 -11.66 45.76
N SER A 3 -28.81 -12.97 45.57
CA SER A 3 -28.69 -13.61 44.26
C SER A 3 -30.03 -13.52 43.52
N TYR A 4 -30.03 -12.88 42.35
CA TYR A 4 -31.14 -12.89 41.40
C TYR A 4 -30.94 -14.05 40.43
N ILE A 5 -31.85 -15.02 40.47
CA ILE A 5 -31.96 -16.12 39.50
C ILE A 5 -32.92 -15.64 38.41
N TYR A 6 -32.40 -15.35 37.22
CA TYR A 6 -33.22 -15.10 36.02
C TYR A 6 -33.57 -16.45 35.38
N MET A 7 -34.86 -16.82 35.42
CA MET A 7 -35.40 -17.88 34.56
C MET A 7 -35.60 -17.32 33.15
N ILE A 8 -34.86 -17.85 32.18
CA ILE A 8 -35.08 -17.59 30.75
C ILE A 8 -36.08 -18.63 30.25
N ALA A 9 -37.23 -18.17 29.77
CA ALA A 9 -38.25 -19.01 29.14
C ALA A 9 -37.86 -19.34 27.69
N PRO A 10 -38.05 -20.58 27.20
CA PRO A 10 -37.74 -20.93 25.83
C PRO A 10 -38.78 -20.33 24.86
N ILE A 11 -38.32 -19.48 23.95
CA ILE A 11 -39.09 -18.98 22.81
C ILE A 11 -39.02 -20.04 21.70
N LEU A 12 -40.16 -20.65 21.40
CA LEU A 12 -40.32 -21.60 20.31
C LEU A 12 -40.49 -20.81 19.00
N VAL A 13 -39.44 -20.75 18.18
CA VAL A 13 -39.47 -20.13 16.85
C VAL A 13 -40.02 -21.16 15.85
N ILE A 14 -41.20 -20.89 15.29
CA ILE A 14 -41.80 -21.68 14.22
C ILE A 14 -41.26 -21.12 12.90
N ILE A 15 -40.34 -21.84 12.26
CA ILE A 15 -39.83 -21.51 10.93
C ILE A 15 -40.83 -22.04 9.89
N ALA A 16 -41.59 -21.12 9.28
CA ALA A 16 -42.41 -21.42 8.12
C ALA A 16 -41.51 -21.55 6.88
N GLY A 17 -41.38 -22.76 6.34
CA GLY A 17 -40.63 -23.01 5.11
C GLY A 17 -41.37 -22.48 3.89
N CYS A 18 -40.87 -21.38 3.30
CA CYS A 18 -41.20 -20.99 1.94
C CYS A 18 -40.40 -21.87 0.97
N ALA A 19 -41.10 -22.72 0.21
CA ALA A 19 -40.52 -23.42 -0.92
C ALA A 19 -40.18 -22.41 -2.04
N PRO A 20 -38.99 -22.51 -2.66
CA PRO A 20 -38.63 -21.64 -3.77
C PRO A 20 -39.53 -21.90 -5.00
N PRO A 21 -39.89 -20.86 -5.76
CA PRO A 21 -40.66 -20.99 -6.99
C PRO A 21 -39.85 -21.78 -8.04
N ALA A 22 -40.54 -22.67 -8.75
CA ALA A 22 -39.96 -23.49 -9.82
C ALA A 22 -39.41 -22.60 -10.96
N PRO A 23 -38.25 -22.94 -11.54
CA PRO A 23 -37.68 -22.19 -12.65
C PRO A 23 -38.61 -22.25 -13.89
N PRO A 24 -38.71 -21.15 -14.66
CA PRO A 24 -39.48 -21.14 -15.90
C PRO A 24 -38.86 -22.11 -16.91
N ALA A 25 -39.73 -22.86 -17.59
CA ALA A 25 -39.36 -23.69 -18.72
C ALA A 25 -38.78 -22.80 -19.82
N MET A 26 -37.55 -23.09 -20.26
CA MET A 26 -36.95 -22.43 -21.40
C MET A 26 -37.56 -23.00 -22.68
N ASP A 27 -38.15 -22.12 -23.49
CA ASP A 27 -38.70 -22.46 -24.80
C ASP A 27 -37.57 -22.75 -25.80
N GLU A 28 -37.56 -23.99 -26.32
CA GLU A 28 -36.65 -24.49 -27.36
C GLU A 28 -37.04 -23.99 -28.76
N ASP A 29 -36.91 -22.69 -29.04
CA ASP A 29 -37.08 -22.21 -30.42
C ASP A 29 -36.16 -21.00 -30.71
N SER A 30 -34.85 -21.27 -30.80
CA SER A 30 -33.89 -20.35 -31.44
C SER A 30 -33.69 -20.76 -32.90
N PRO A 31 -34.04 -19.90 -33.87
CA PRO A 31 -33.79 -20.18 -35.28
C PRO A 31 -32.30 -20.19 -35.58
N ALA A 32 -31.88 -21.18 -36.38
CA ALA A 32 -30.52 -21.41 -36.80
C ALA A 32 -29.83 -20.15 -37.37
N GLU A 33 -28.63 -19.87 -36.86
CA GLU A 33 -27.70 -18.90 -37.43
C GLU A 33 -27.45 -19.19 -38.92
N PRO A 34 -27.52 -18.18 -39.80
CA PRO A 34 -27.08 -18.33 -41.17
C PRO A 34 -25.54 -18.48 -41.21
N PRO A 35 -25.01 -19.23 -42.20
CA PRO A 35 -23.57 -19.45 -42.33
C PRO A 35 -22.84 -18.13 -42.60
N ALA A 36 -21.75 -17.91 -41.86
CA ALA A 36 -20.83 -16.81 -42.05
C ALA A 36 -20.32 -16.77 -43.50
N GLU A 37 -20.72 -15.74 -44.25
CA GLU A 37 -20.09 -15.39 -45.52
C GLU A 37 -18.68 -14.85 -45.23
N GLU A 38 -17.68 -15.60 -45.69
CA GLU A 38 -16.28 -15.17 -45.73
C GLU A 38 -16.18 -13.92 -46.62
N MET A 39 -16.00 -12.75 -46.01
CA MET A 39 -15.64 -11.53 -46.73
C MET A 39 -14.13 -11.53 -47.02
N PRO A 40 -13.70 -11.46 -48.29
CA PRO A 40 -12.29 -11.27 -48.64
C PRO A 40 -11.95 -9.79 -48.45
N PHE A 41 -11.33 -9.47 -47.32
CA PHE A 41 -10.78 -8.14 -47.06
C PHE A 41 -9.32 -8.08 -47.56
N GLU A 42 -9.16 -7.98 -48.88
CA GLU A 42 -7.92 -7.55 -49.52
C GLU A 42 -8.09 -6.09 -49.97
N GLU A 43 -7.80 -5.13 -49.10
CA GLU A 43 -7.50 -3.75 -49.51
C GLU A 43 -6.33 -3.20 -48.67
N ASP A 44 -5.15 -3.24 -49.29
CA ASP A 44 -4.08 -2.25 -49.27
C ASP A 44 -4.13 -1.16 -48.17
N ILE A 45 -3.57 -1.45 -47.00
CA ILE A 45 -3.11 -0.42 -46.04
C ILE A 45 -1.59 -0.23 -46.23
N GLU A 46 -1.20 0.25 -47.40
CA GLU A 46 0.12 0.86 -47.61
C GLU A 46 -0.01 2.36 -47.34
N GLY A 47 0.25 2.83 -46.10
CA GLY A 47 0.24 4.29 -45.88
C GLY A 47 0.34 4.86 -44.47
N LEU A 48 0.41 4.06 -43.41
CA LEU A 48 0.62 4.58 -42.04
C LEU A 48 2.04 4.26 -41.56
N ALA A 49 3.01 4.77 -42.30
CA ALA A 49 4.38 4.86 -41.82
C ALA A 49 4.44 5.98 -40.77
N GLU A 50 4.71 5.57 -39.53
CA GLU A 50 5.69 6.22 -38.65
C GLU A 50 5.52 7.72 -38.44
N ASN A 51 4.50 8.08 -37.66
CA ASN A 51 4.57 9.28 -36.84
C ASN A 51 4.50 8.85 -35.36
N SER A 52 5.43 7.97 -34.96
CA SER A 52 5.80 7.87 -33.54
C SER A 52 6.53 9.17 -33.23
N GLU A 53 5.78 10.20 -32.87
CA GLU A 53 6.33 11.38 -32.24
C GLU A 53 7.09 10.87 -31.01
N ASP A 54 8.41 10.82 -31.15
CA ASP A 54 9.35 10.46 -30.11
C ASP A 54 9.18 11.51 -29.03
N THR A 55 8.29 11.23 -28.08
CA THR A 55 8.00 12.11 -26.96
C THR A 55 9.31 12.20 -26.19
N GLU A 56 10.10 13.23 -26.48
CA GLU A 56 11.45 13.39 -25.95
C GLU A 56 11.35 13.51 -24.42
N VAL A 57 11.47 12.37 -23.73
CA VAL A 57 11.36 12.30 -22.28
C VAL A 57 12.53 13.11 -21.73
N ARG A 58 12.23 14.12 -20.91
CA ARG A 58 13.26 14.99 -20.35
C ARG A 58 14.16 14.21 -19.40
N GLU A 59 15.36 13.87 -19.86
CA GLU A 59 16.39 13.24 -19.03
C GLU A 59 17.30 14.29 -18.38
N THR A 60 17.60 14.13 -17.10
CA THR A 60 18.65 14.88 -16.41
C THR A 60 19.95 14.11 -16.51
N LYS A 61 20.87 14.55 -17.38
CA LYS A 61 22.14 13.85 -17.66
C LYS A 61 23.23 14.17 -16.65
N ASN A 62 24.24 13.30 -16.56
CA ASN A 62 25.46 13.45 -15.75
C ASN A 62 25.18 13.58 -14.25
N VAL A 63 24.26 12.76 -13.73
CA VAL A 63 23.95 12.72 -12.30
C VAL A 63 24.70 11.57 -11.66
N ILE A 64 25.25 11.81 -10.47
CA ILE A 64 25.99 10.82 -9.67
C ILE A 64 25.17 10.48 -8.43
N TYR A 65 25.00 9.19 -8.17
CA TYR A 65 24.42 8.69 -6.92
C TYR A 65 25.29 7.61 -6.32
N GLN A 66 25.29 7.55 -4.99
CA GLN A 66 25.95 6.50 -4.23
C GLN A 66 24.91 5.69 -3.45
N GLY A 67 25.10 4.37 -3.41
CA GLY A 67 24.20 3.47 -2.70
C GLY A 67 24.57 2.01 -2.90
N ILE A 68 23.71 1.13 -2.39
CA ILE A 68 23.89 -0.32 -2.51
C ILE A 68 23.05 -0.85 -3.66
N VAL A 69 23.66 -1.53 -4.63
CA VAL A 69 22.89 -2.16 -5.71
C VAL A 69 22.15 -3.38 -5.17
N LYS A 70 20.86 -3.49 -5.46
CA LYS A 70 20.04 -4.67 -5.18
C LYS A 70 19.35 -5.12 -6.48
N PRO A 71 18.98 -6.40 -6.61
CA PRO A 71 18.10 -6.84 -7.69
C PRO A 71 16.79 -6.03 -7.63
N ALA A 72 16.20 -5.72 -8.80
CA ALA A 72 14.95 -4.95 -8.85
C ALA A 72 13.82 -5.65 -8.06
N GLY A 73 13.84 -6.98 -8.04
CA GLY A 73 12.76 -7.78 -7.47
C GLY A 73 11.53 -7.74 -8.38
N ILE A 74 10.34 -7.91 -7.78
CA ILE A 74 9.07 -7.71 -8.48
C ILE A 74 8.84 -6.21 -8.55
N SER A 75 9.26 -5.59 -9.65
CA SER A 75 8.98 -4.18 -9.94
C SER A 75 7.67 -4.08 -10.72
N ILE A 76 6.72 -3.31 -10.21
CA ILE A 76 5.46 -2.99 -10.91
C ILE A 76 5.69 -2.17 -12.17
N TYR A 77 6.78 -1.39 -12.20
CA TYR A 77 7.10 -0.49 -13.29
C TYR A 77 7.46 -1.22 -14.58
N THR A 78 7.76 -2.52 -14.53
CA THR A 78 8.32 -3.33 -15.64
C THR A 78 9.60 -2.73 -16.28
N GLU A 79 10.11 -1.65 -15.70
CA GLU A 79 11.31 -0.92 -16.09
C GLU A 79 12.43 -1.19 -15.09
N GLY A 80 13.67 -1.18 -15.59
CA GLY A 80 14.88 -1.42 -14.80
C GLY A 80 15.16 -2.89 -14.53
N SER A 81 16.44 -3.21 -14.40
CA SER A 81 16.93 -4.55 -14.03
C SER A 81 17.33 -4.65 -12.55
N HIS A 82 17.75 -3.53 -11.97
CA HIS A 82 18.25 -3.42 -10.60
C HIS A 82 17.64 -2.20 -9.90
N ARG A 83 17.92 -2.04 -8.61
CA ARG A 83 17.61 -0.83 -7.84
C ARG A 83 18.82 -0.41 -7.02
N LEU A 84 19.07 0.89 -6.93
CA LEU A 84 20.06 1.47 -6.05
C LEU A 84 19.37 1.88 -4.75
N LEU A 85 19.72 1.24 -3.64
CA LEU A 85 19.23 1.62 -2.31
C LEU A 85 20.12 2.74 -1.77
N LEU A 86 19.52 3.91 -1.55
CA LEU A 86 20.21 5.09 -1.01
C LEU A 86 20.33 5.00 0.52
N PRO A 87 21.25 5.77 1.15
CA PRO A 87 21.41 5.78 2.61
C PRO A 87 20.16 6.20 3.39
N ASP A 88 19.27 6.97 2.76
CA ASP A 88 18.00 7.43 3.35
C ASP A 88 16.85 6.41 3.21
N GLY A 89 17.14 5.21 2.70
CA GLY A 89 16.16 4.14 2.50
C GLY A 89 15.29 4.30 1.24
N ARG A 90 15.42 5.40 0.49
CA ARG A 90 14.80 5.51 -0.84
C ARG A 90 15.55 4.64 -1.84
N PHE A 91 14.93 4.37 -2.99
CA PHE A 91 15.58 3.64 -4.07
C PHE A 91 15.36 4.29 -5.43
N ILE A 92 16.31 4.07 -6.33
CA ILE A 92 16.25 4.47 -7.75
C ILE A 92 16.27 3.19 -8.59
N LEU A 93 15.39 3.07 -9.59
CA LEU A 93 15.46 1.95 -10.53
C LEU A 93 16.67 2.13 -11.45
N LEU A 94 17.34 1.04 -11.79
CA LEU A 94 18.54 1.07 -12.63
C LEU A 94 18.29 0.30 -13.92
N GLU A 95 18.58 0.94 -15.05
CA GLU A 95 18.70 0.31 -16.35
C GLU A 95 20.11 0.54 -16.90
N SER A 96 20.69 -0.45 -17.57
CA SER A 96 21.97 -0.27 -18.26
C SER A 96 22.08 -1.23 -19.42
N ASP A 97 22.59 -0.73 -20.54
CA ASP A 97 22.91 -1.53 -21.73
C ASP A 97 24.41 -1.90 -21.78
N GLY A 98 25.25 -1.19 -21.03
CA GLY A 98 26.71 -1.29 -21.11
C GLY A 98 27.43 -1.72 -19.83
N VAL A 99 26.76 -1.60 -18.67
CA VAL A 99 27.33 -1.95 -17.36
C VAL A 99 26.66 -3.22 -16.85
N ASP A 100 27.46 -4.24 -16.52
CA ASP A 100 26.94 -5.45 -15.87
C ASP A 100 26.63 -5.18 -14.40
N LEU A 101 25.39 -4.76 -14.13
CA LEU A 101 24.92 -4.43 -12.78
C LEU A 101 24.88 -5.66 -11.85
N ASN A 102 24.87 -6.89 -12.37
CA ASN A 102 24.88 -8.09 -11.53
C ASN A 102 26.19 -8.23 -10.75
N GLY A 103 27.30 -7.79 -11.33
CA GLY A 103 28.61 -7.80 -10.68
C GLY A 103 28.73 -6.86 -9.48
N TYR A 104 27.74 -5.96 -9.29
CA TYR A 104 27.72 -4.99 -8.21
C TYR A 104 26.62 -5.26 -7.17
N VAL A 105 25.87 -6.37 -7.30
CA VAL A 105 24.77 -6.69 -6.38
C VAL A 105 25.28 -6.88 -4.94
N ASN A 106 24.67 -6.14 -4.02
CA ASN A 106 25.05 -5.98 -2.61
C ASN A 106 26.34 -5.21 -2.33
N GLU A 107 26.92 -4.58 -3.34
CA GLU A 107 28.10 -3.74 -3.20
C GLU A 107 27.72 -2.25 -3.08
N GLN A 108 28.52 -1.51 -2.31
CA GLN A 108 28.43 -0.04 -2.27
C GLN A 108 29.10 0.54 -3.51
N VAL A 109 28.34 1.28 -4.31
CA VAL A 109 28.80 1.81 -5.60
C VAL A 109 28.48 3.29 -5.74
N GLU A 110 29.27 3.95 -6.58
CA GLU A 110 28.99 5.24 -7.17
C GLU A 110 28.59 5.03 -8.64
N LEU A 111 27.37 5.42 -8.98
CA LEU A 111 26.80 5.32 -10.32
C LEU A 111 26.72 6.70 -10.96
N LEU A 112 27.19 6.81 -12.20
CA LEU A 112 27.02 7.98 -13.05
C LEU A 112 26.08 7.62 -14.20
N GLY A 113 25.10 8.49 -14.47
CA GLY A 113 24.17 8.26 -15.55
C GLY A 113 23.20 9.41 -15.80
N ALA A 114 22.05 9.08 -16.40
CA ALA A 114 20.96 10.00 -16.66
C ALA A 114 19.68 9.55 -15.93
N LEU A 115 18.99 10.49 -15.28
CA LEU A 115 17.71 10.22 -14.61
C LEU A 115 16.53 10.63 -15.50
N ARG A 116 15.49 9.78 -15.51
CA ARG A 116 14.18 10.09 -16.08
C ARG A 116 13.06 9.60 -15.15
N PRO A 117 11.89 10.24 -15.18
CA PRO A 117 10.69 9.66 -14.58
C PRO A 117 10.36 8.31 -15.22
N THR A 118 9.82 7.37 -14.43
CA THR A 118 9.24 6.13 -14.97
C THR A 118 7.99 6.44 -15.79
N ILE A 119 7.57 5.52 -16.67
CA ILE A 119 6.36 5.67 -17.48
C ILE A 119 5.12 5.89 -16.60
N GLU A 120 5.09 5.28 -15.42
CA GLU A 120 3.98 5.39 -14.46
C GLU A 120 4.07 6.63 -13.55
N GLY A 121 5.11 7.46 -13.68
CA GLY A 121 5.24 8.75 -12.99
C GLY A 121 5.50 8.72 -11.48
N ALA A 122 5.42 7.56 -10.81
CA ALA A 122 5.63 7.44 -9.37
C ALA A 122 7.10 7.21 -8.96
N GLY A 123 7.97 6.82 -9.90
CA GLY A 123 9.37 6.49 -9.65
C GLY A 123 10.35 7.28 -10.49
N THR A 124 11.64 7.14 -10.17
CA THR A 124 12.74 7.61 -11.01
C THR A 124 13.59 6.43 -11.44
N ILE A 125 13.94 6.38 -12.72
CA ILE A 125 14.83 5.40 -13.30
C ILE A 125 16.11 6.08 -13.78
N MET A 126 17.25 5.47 -13.47
CA MET A 126 18.57 5.88 -13.92
C MET A 126 19.06 4.95 -15.01
N ARG A 127 19.38 5.55 -16.16
CA ARG A 127 20.19 4.91 -17.19
C ARG A 127 21.65 5.02 -16.79
N VAL A 128 22.24 3.91 -16.36
CA VAL A 128 23.60 3.85 -15.83
C VAL A 128 24.59 3.79 -16.98
N GLU A 129 25.47 4.80 -17.05
CA GLU A 129 26.55 4.89 -18.03
C GLU A 129 27.86 4.33 -17.49
N SER A 130 28.14 4.52 -16.19
CA SER A 130 29.30 3.93 -15.53
C SER A 130 29.04 3.63 -14.05
N ALA A 131 29.74 2.62 -13.52
CA ALA A 131 29.70 2.23 -12.12
C ALA A 131 31.12 2.11 -11.56
N ARG A 132 31.35 2.66 -10.37
CA ARG A 132 32.60 2.54 -9.61
C ARG A 132 32.31 1.93 -8.25
N LEU A 133 33.11 0.95 -7.84
CA LEU A 133 33.05 0.40 -6.49
C LEU A 133 33.61 1.44 -5.51
N VAL A 134 32.85 1.77 -4.46
CA VAL A 134 33.33 2.62 -3.37
C VAL A 134 34.00 1.68 -2.37
N THR A 135 35.32 1.62 -2.38
CA THR A 135 36.08 0.92 -1.35
C THR A 135 36.13 1.79 -0.11
N ASP A 136 35.93 1.20 1.08
CA ASP A 136 35.89 1.90 2.38
C ASP A 136 37.16 2.71 2.74
N GLY A 137 38.20 2.70 1.90
CA GLY A 137 39.39 3.54 2.03
C GLY A 137 39.38 4.84 1.23
N ASP A 138 38.35 5.11 0.41
CA ASP A 138 38.25 6.32 -0.43
C ASP A 138 37.25 7.37 0.12
N SER A 139 36.54 7.08 1.23
CA SER A 139 35.50 8.00 1.77
C SER A 139 36.05 9.25 2.47
N ASP A 140 37.35 9.27 2.79
CA ASP A 140 37.97 10.38 3.54
C ASP A 140 38.65 11.43 2.65
N ASN A 141 38.53 11.29 1.32
CA ASN A 141 39.17 12.21 0.37
C ASN A 141 38.13 13.07 -0.37
N LEU A 142 37.23 13.71 0.40
CA LEU A 142 36.52 14.88 -0.10
C LEU A 142 37.55 16.01 -0.28
N PRO A 143 37.56 16.72 -1.42
CA PRO A 143 38.37 17.92 -1.56
C PRO A 143 37.84 18.96 -0.58
N GLU A 144 38.44 19.02 0.60
CA GLU A 144 38.40 20.21 1.43
C GLU A 144 38.99 21.33 0.60
N ASP A 145 38.20 22.38 0.37
CA ASP A 145 38.65 23.62 -0.24
C ASP A 145 39.95 24.07 0.44
N GLU A 146 41.03 24.12 -0.34
CA GLU A 146 42.33 24.62 0.08
C GLU A 146 42.20 26.06 0.60
N GLU A 147 42.28 26.25 1.91
CA GLU A 147 42.94 27.42 2.49
C GLU A 147 43.91 26.93 3.57
N ALA A 148 45.19 27.14 3.27
CA ALA A 148 46.33 26.75 4.05
C ALA A 148 46.32 27.35 5.46
N ASP A 149 46.67 26.56 6.48
CA ASP A 149 47.69 27.01 7.43
C ASP A 149 48.38 25.83 8.12
N ASP A 150 49.65 26.09 8.38
CA ASP A 150 50.79 25.25 8.66
C ASP A 150 50.95 25.05 10.18
N SER A 151 51.12 23.80 10.67
CA SER A 151 51.92 23.50 11.88
C SER A 151 52.01 22.00 12.19
N GLU A 152 53.14 21.43 11.73
CA GLU A 152 54.13 20.61 12.46
C GLU A 152 53.76 19.79 13.72
N GLU A 153 54.17 18.51 13.64
CA GLU A 153 54.78 17.64 14.68
C GLU A 153 53.93 17.31 15.95
N SER A 154 53.68 16.05 16.30
CA SER A 154 54.71 15.09 16.72
C SER A 154 54.11 13.79 17.33
N GLU A 155 54.94 12.73 17.28
CA GLU A 155 55.11 11.57 18.17
C GLU A 155 54.18 10.33 18.15
N ASP A 156 54.88 9.22 17.92
CA ASP A 156 54.60 7.82 18.20
C ASP A 156 53.79 7.51 19.48
N SER A 157 52.91 6.51 19.41
CA SER A 157 52.75 5.55 20.51
C SER A 157 52.12 4.24 20.06
N ASP A 158 52.95 3.20 20.10
CA ASP A 158 52.59 1.80 20.23
C ASP A 158 51.63 1.56 21.43
N ASN A 159 50.55 0.81 21.22
CA ASN A 159 49.82 0.03 22.23
C ASN A 159 49.03 -1.06 21.47
N ASP A 160 49.54 -2.29 21.39
CA ASP A 160 49.36 -3.41 22.34
C ASP A 160 47.91 -3.94 22.38
N PRO A 161 47.64 -5.19 21.92
CA PRO A 161 46.31 -5.76 21.91
C PRO A 161 46.05 -6.53 23.22
N THR A 162 45.16 -6.02 24.06
CA THR A 162 44.58 -6.81 25.16
C THR A 162 43.38 -7.60 24.67
N GLU A 163 43.57 -8.92 24.60
CA GLU A 163 42.50 -9.92 24.73
C GLU A 163 41.80 -9.72 26.08
N VAL A 164 40.47 -9.62 26.05
CA VAL A 164 39.63 -9.75 27.24
C VAL A 164 38.51 -10.73 26.89
N ASP A 165 38.72 -11.98 27.29
CA ASP A 165 37.65 -12.91 27.60
C ASP A 165 36.96 -12.38 28.86
N ASP A 166 35.65 -12.12 28.81
CA ASP A 166 34.83 -12.05 30.03
C ASP A 166 33.43 -12.60 29.73
N ASP A 167 33.25 -13.84 30.19
CA ASP A 167 31.98 -14.45 30.55
C ASP A 167 31.31 -13.62 31.65
N GLU A 168 30.15 -13.01 31.40
CA GLU A 168 29.24 -12.65 32.49
C GLU A 168 27.83 -13.20 32.24
N GLU A 169 27.50 -14.21 33.06
CA GLU A 169 26.14 -14.62 33.37
C GLU A 169 25.38 -13.44 34.00
N ILE A 170 24.44 -12.84 33.28
CA ILE A 170 23.46 -11.94 33.89
C ILE A 170 22.29 -12.80 34.37
N ALA A 171 22.30 -13.01 35.68
CA ALA A 171 21.23 -13.59 36.47
C ALA A 171 19.99 -12.69 36.49
N ASP A 172 18.86 -13.35 36.71
CA ASP A 172 17.52 -12.82 36.90
C ASP A 172 17.46 -11.70 37.94
N ASP A 173 16.82 -10.58 37.60
CA ASP A 173 16.28 -9.63 38.60
C ASP A 173 14.78 -9.41 38.31
N ASP A 174 13.99 -10.17 39.05
CA ASP A 174 12.61 -9.88 39.43
C ASP A 174 12.56 -8.55 40.20
N ASP A 175 12.00 -7.49 39.63
CA ASP A 175 11.50 -6.36 40.42
C ASP A 175 10.11 -5.92 39.94
N ASP A 176 9.15 -6.71 40.45
CA ASP A 176 7.72 -6.46 40.46
C ASP A 176 7.42 -5.40 41.54
N ALA A 177 7.26 -4.13 41.12
CA ALA A 177 6.80 -3.05 41.98
C ALA A 177 5.52 -2.39 41.41
N PRO A 178 4.38 -2.46 42.12
CA PRO A 178 3.14 -1.84 41.69
C PRO A 178 3.19 -0.32 41.90
N ILE A 179 2.99 0.45 40.83
CA ILE A 179 2.78 1.91 40.90
C ILE A 179 1.35 2.17 41.42
N PRO A 180 1.17 2.78 42.60
CA PRO A 180 -0.15 3.17 43.09
C PRO A 180 -0.44 4.63 42.74
N GLY A 181 -1.66 4.88 42.25
CA GLY A 181 -2.43 6.10 42.49
C GLY A 181 -1.86 7.41 41.95
N LEU A 182 -2.37 7.84 40.79
CA LEU A 182 -2.54 9.26 40.47
C LEU A 182 -3.96 9.48 39.95
N ASP A 183 -4.86 9.52 40.91
CA ASP A 183 -5.97 10.46 40.94
C ASP A 183 -5.45 11.90 41.03
N GLU A 184 -5.89 12.80 40.16
CA GLU A 184 -6.43 14.13 40.51
C GLU A 184 -6.60 15.05 39.26
N GLU A 185 -7.83 15.55 39.14
CA GLU A 185 -8.19 16.96 38.85
C GLU A 185 -8.07 17.49 37.40
N ALA A 186 -9.24 17.50 36.75
CA ALA A 186 -9.89 18.68 36.14
C ALA A 186 -9.01 19.83 35.62
N ILE A 187 -9.02 20.05 34.30
CA ILE A 187 -8.89 21.40 33.72
C ILE A 187 -10.05 21.64 32.77
N ILE A 188 -11.02 22.41 33.29
CA ILE A 188 -12.03 23.14 32.56
C ILE A 188 -11.35 24.38 31.97
N GLY A 189 -11.37 24.53 30.65
CA GLY A 189 -10.87 25.71 29.95
C GLY A 189 -11.86 26.17 28.89
N SER A 190 -12.81 26.98 29.32
CA SER A 190 -13.75 27.72 28.48
C SER A 190 -13.03 28.89 27.79
N ASN A 191 -13.03 28.92 26.45
CA ASN A 191 -12.92 30.12 25.61
C ASN A 191 -14.10 29.98 24.64
N ASP A 192 -15.24 30.67 24.72
CA ASP A 192 -15.55 32.08 24.97
C ASP A 192 -14.84 33.07 24.03
N ASP A 193 -15.68 33.60 23.14
CA ASP A 193 -15.67 34.96 22.60
C ASP A 193 -14.69 35.33 21.47
N SER A 194 -15.20 35.38 20.24
CA SER A 194 -14.92 36.47 19.31
C SER A 194 -16.04 36.57 18.27
N GLU A 195 -16.92 37.53 18.52
CA GLU A 195 -17.83 38.13 17.56
C GLU A 195 -17.07 38.86 16.43
N GLU A 196 -17.83 39.12 15.36
CA GLU A 196 -17.62 40.08 14.27
C GLU A 196 -16.58 39.72 13.19
N LYS A 197 -17.06 39.47 11.97
CA LYS A 197 -17.21 40.56 10.99
C LYS A 197 -18.01 40.14 9.76
N ASP A 198 -19.05 40.93 9.49
CA ASP A 198 -19.76 41.02 8.23
C ASP A 198 -18.82 41.56 7.14
N ASP A 199 -18.77 40.90 5.98
CA ASP A 199 -18.39 41.52 4.73
C ASP A 199 -19.35 41.01 3.65
N ASP A 200 -20.33 41.87 3.35
CA ASP A 200 -21.21 41.80 2.20
C ASP A 200 -20.39 41.75 0.91
N ILE A 201 -20.50 40.65 0.16
CA ILE A 201 -20.10 40.59 -1.25
C ILE A 201 -21.36 40.26 -2.05
N ASP A 202 -22.07 41.32 -2.42
CA ASP A 202 -22.93 41.36 -3.60
C ASP A 202 -22.03 41.68 -4.79
N GLU A 203 -21.80 40.73 -5.71
CA GLU A 203 -21.69 41.05 -7.14
C GLU A 203 -22.31 39.91 -7.96
N ASP A 204 -23.49 40.20 -8.49
CA ASP A 204 -24.16 39.51 -9.59
C ASP A 204 -23.16 39.14 -10.70
N MET A 205 -22.97 37.85 -10.92
CA MET A 205 -22.37 37.34 -12.16
C MET A 205 -23.44 36.57 -12.93
N GLU A 206 -23.91 37.20 -14.00
CA GLU A 206 -24.90 36.67 -14.93
C GLU A 206 -24.47 35.30 -15.49
N PRO A 207 -25.40 34.32 -15.59
CA PRO A 207 -25.11 33.06 -16.25
C PRO A 207 -25.09 33.26 -17.77
N ALA A 208 -23.93 33.07 -18.38
CA ALA A 208 -23.82 32.86 -19.82
C ALA A 208 -24.36 31.46 -20.15
N GLU A 209 -25.55 31.40 -20.73
CA GLU A 209 -26.08 30.19 -21.36
C GLU A 209 -25.26 29.87 -22.62
N GLU A 210 -24.41 28.85 -22.54
CA GLU A 210 -23.89 28.19 -23.74
C GLU A 210 -24.82 27.03 -24.12
N PRO A 211 -25.12 26.85 -25.41
CA PRO A 211 -26.00 25.79 -25.89
C PRO A 211 -25.33 24.41 -25.77
N ASP A 212 -26.03 23.55 -25.05
CA ASP A 212 -25.87 22.10 -24.94
C ASP A 212 -26.11 21.43 -26.31
N GLU A 213 -25.04 21.09 -27.02
CA GLU A 213 -25.06 20.07 -28.07
C GLU A 213 -24.43 18.79 -27.50
N THR A 214 -25.26 18.07 -26.73
CA THR A 214 -25.01 16.68 -26.34
C THR A 214 -25.15 15.81 -27.60
N ASP A 215 -24.04 15.58 -28.29
CA ASP A 215 -23.89 14.43 -29.18
C ASP A 215 -23.89 13.19 -28.28
N GLU A 216 -25.06 12.57 -28.14
CA GLU A 216 -25.22 11.22 -27.56
C GLU A 216 -24.49 10.23 -28.49
N GLU A 217 -23.18 10.10 -28.34
CA GLU A 217 -22.48 8.92 -28.84
C GLU A 217 -23.11 7.70 -28.14
N PRO A 218 -23.56 6.68 -28.89
CA PRO A 218 -24.11 5.48 -28.29
C PRO A 218 -23.03 4.85 -27.44
N GLU A 219 -23.24 4.83 -26.12
CA GLU A 219 -22.35 4.13 -25.19
C GLU A 219 -22.21 2.68 -25.67
N GLU A 220 -21.05 2.37 -26.24
CA GLU A 220 -20.67 0.99 -26.51
C GLU A 220 -20.66 0.28 -25.16
N ASP A 221 -21.66 -0.59 -25.00
CA ASP A 221 -21.92 -1.48 -23.88
C ASP A 221 -20.67 -2.33 -23.61
N SER A 222 -19.73 -1.73 -22.88
CA SER A 222 -18.50 -2.37 -22.47
C SER A 222 -18.89 -3.53 -21.58
N PRO A 223 -18.51 -4.78 -21.91
CA PRO A 223 -18.97 -5.95 -21.20
C PRO A 223 -18.65 -5.80 -19.71
N THR A 224 -19.69 -5.58 -18.90
CA THR A 224 -19.55 -5.41 -17.45
C THR A 224 -19.12 -6.75 -16.87
N THR A 225 -17.81 -6.85 -16.63
CA THR A 225 -17.07 -8.09 -16.39
C THR A 225 -17.57 -8.86 -15.15
N PRO A 226 -17.60 -10.21 -15.18
CA PRO A 226 -18.07 -11.10 -14.10
C PRO A 226 -17.38 -11.00 -12.72
N VAL A 227 -16.35 -10.15 -12.57
CA VAL A 227 -15.53 -9.99 -11.36
C VAL A 227 -16.37 -9.59 -10.13
N SER A 228 -17.42 -8.78 -10.33
CA SER A 228 -18.26 -8.32 -9.23
C SER A 228 -19.08 -9.44 -8.57
N ALA A 229 -19.59 -10.40 -9.36
CA ALA A 229 -20.45 -11.47 -8.85
C ALA A 229 -19.66 -12.49 -8.01
N GLU A 230 -18.47 -12.86 -8.46
CA GLU A 230 -17.57 -13.76 -7.71
C GLU A 230 -17.08 -13.13 -6.42
N LEU A 231 -16.68 -11.85 -6.45
CA LEU A 231 -16.24 -11.12 -5.26
C LEU A 231 -17.38 -10.99 -4.23
N THR A 232 -18.61 -10.75 -4.69
CA THR A 232 -19.81 -10.75 -3.85
C THR A 232 -20.05 -12.12 -3.22
N ALA A 233 -19.96 -13.21 -3.99
CA ALA A 233 -20.13 -14.57 -3.47
C ALA A 233 -19.07 -14.93 -2.42
N ARG A 234 -17.81 -14.49 -2.63
CA ARG A 234 -16.71 -14.66 -1.65
C ARG A 234 -16.97 -13.87 -0.37
N ALA A 235 -17.41 -12.62 -0.48
CA ALA A 235 -17.79 -11.79 0.67
C ALA A 235 -18.97 -12.40 1.44
N ASP A 236 -19.99 -12.89 0.73
CA ASP A 236 -21.14 -13.58 1.32
C ASP A 236 -20.79 -14.89 2.03
N LYS A 237 -19.71 -15.54 1.61
CA LYS A 237 -19.18 -16.73 2.28
C LYS A 237 -18.45 -16.33 3.55
N MET A 238 -17.61 -15.30 3.49
CA MET A 238 -16.87 -14.76 4.65
C MET A 238 -17.79 -14.20 5.73
N SER A 239 -18.87 -13.49 5.35
CA SER A 239 -19.82 -12.87 6.28
C SER A 239 -20.65 -13.88 7.09
N LYS A 240 -20.71 -15.14 6.65
CA LYS A 240 -21.38 -16.24 7.37
C LYS A 240 -20.49 -16.91 8.40
N GLU A 241 -19.20 -16.58 8.43
CA GLU A 241 -18.26 -17.16 9.39
C GLU A 241 -18.34 -16.46 10.75
N SER A 242 -17.86 -17.14 11.79
CA SER A 242 -17.89 -16.60 13.14
C SER A 242 -16.69 -15.69 13.39
N LEU A 243 -16.92 -14.39 13.52
CA LEU A 243 -15.85 -13.38 13.69
C LEU A 243 -15.40 -13.18 15.15
N THR A 244 -15.64 -14.17 16.03
CA THR A 244 -15.14 -14.14 17.41
C THR A 244 -13.62 -14.18 17.44
N ALA A 245 -13.01 -13.51 18.43
CA ALA A 245 -11.55 -13.43 18.60
C ALA A 245 -10.83 -14.80 18.48
N ASP A 246 -11.43 -15.87 19.01
CA ASP A 246 -10.87 -17.24 18.95
C ASP A 246 -10.66 -17.80 17.54
N ASN A 247 -11.24 -17.19 16.50
CA ASN A 247 -11.05 -17.62 15.12
C ASN A 247 -9.99 -16.80 14.36
N TRP A 248 -9.47 -15.72 14.94
CA TRP A 248 -8.37 -14.91 14.38
C TRP A 248 -7.02 -15.44 14.85
N THR A 249 -6.70 -16.66 14.41
CA THR A 249 -5.57 -17.45 14.93
C THR A 249 -4.32 -17.39 14.06
N GLN A 250 -4.40 -16.72 12.91
CA GLN A 250 -3.30 -16.54 11.97
C GLN A 250 -2.93 -15.06 11.90
N GLU A 251 -1.70 -14.76 11.50
CA GLU A 251 -1.24 -13.39 11.29
C GLU A 251 -0.36 -13.32 10.05
N TYR A 252 -0.48 -12.22 9.30
CA TYR A 252 0.48 -11.84 8.26
C TYR A 252 1.40 -10.77 8.85
N CYS A 253 2.68 -11.10 9.03
CA CYS A 253 3.69 -10.16 9.53
C CYS A 253 4.72 -9.83 8.46
N THR A 254 5.15 -8.58 8.43
CA THR A 254 6.23 -8.10 7.57
C THR A 254 7.28 -7.36 8.40
N ALA A 255 8.46 -7.98 8.56
CA ALA A 255 9.54 -7.40 9.34
C ALA A 255 10.07 -6.09 8.76
N HIS A 256 10.17 -5.99 7.42
CA HIS A 256 10.73 -4.82 6.75
C HIS A 256 9.80 -3.59 6.76
N ILE A 257 8.48 -3.77 6.87
CA ILE A 257 7.55 -2.63 7.03
C ILE A 257 7.15 -2.43 8.49
N GLY A 258 7.29 -3.47 9.33
CA GLY A 258 7.12 -3.38 10.78
C GLY A 258 5.68 -3.54 11.26
N PHE A 259 4.85 -4.39 10.62
CA PHE A 259 3.47 -4.63 11.09
C PHE A 259 3.02 -6.08 10.97
N CYS A 260 1.99 -6.42 11.73
CA CYS A 260 1.26 -7.68 11.67
C CYS A 260 -0.25 -7.41 11.48
N VAL A 261 -0.89 -8.18 10.62
CA VAL A 261 -2.33 -8.13 10.33
C VAL A 261 -2.97 -9.44 10.80
N PRO A 262 -4.01 -9.40 11.65
CA PRO A 262 -4.72 -10.61 12.07
C PRO A 262 -5.52 -11.20 10.91
N ILE A 263 -5.41 -12.51 10.73
CA ILE A 263 -6.10 -13.26 9.69
C ILE A 263 -7.01 -14.32 10.31
N HIS A 264 -8.25 -14.37 9.82
CA HIS A 264 -9.21 -15.38 10.22
C HIS A 264 -8.77 -16.78 9.75
N ARG A 265 -8.97 -17.79 10.59
CA ARG A 265 -8.42 -19.14 10.38
C ARG A 265 -8.87 -19.87 9.10
N ASN A 266 -10.00 -19.46 8.54
CA ASN A 266 -10.58 -20.06 7.33
C ASN A 266 -10.34 -19.21 6.08
N TRP A 267 -9.63 -18.08 6.20
CA TRP A 267 -9.40 -17.18 5.09
C TRP A 267 -8.01 -17.37 4.51
N TRP A 268 -7.92 -17.09 3.22
CA TRP A 268 -6.69 -16.98 2.48
C TRP A 268 -6.25 -15.53 2.49
N PHE A 269 -4.94 -15.32 2.44
CA PHE A 269 -4.36 -14.00 2.31
C PHE A 269 -3.21 -14.04 1.30
N LYS A 270 -3.03 -12.95 0.57
CA LYS A 270 -1.90 -12.77 -0.34
C LYS A 270 -1.45 -11.32 -0.30
N SER A 271 -0.17 -11.11 -0.02
CA SER A 271 0.43 -9.79 -0.17
C SER A 271 0.92 -9.63 -1.60
N PHE A 272 0.66 -8.44 -2.15
CA PHE A 272 1.15 -8.02 -3.45
C PHE A 272 2.27 -6.97 -3.33
N GLY A 273 2.73 -6.70 -2.10
CA GLY A 273 3.78 -5.73 -1.83
C GLY A 273 3.37 -4.30 -2.14
N THR A 274 4.32 -3.48 -2.59
CA THR A 274 4.10 -2.11 -3.06
C THR A 274 3.37 -2.10 -4.40
N THR A 275 2.43 -1.17 -4.58
CA THR A 275 1.71 -0.93 -5.86
C THR A 275 1.86 0.54 -6.28
N ASN A 276 1.29 0.93 -7.43
CA ASN A 276 1.35 2.30 -7.93
C ASN A 276 0.61 3.30 -7.02
N SER A 277 -0.34 2.81 -6.21
CA SER A 277 -1.19 3.65 -5.37
C SER A 277 -0.94 3.46 -3.87
N PHE A 278 -0.28 2.36 -3.48
CA PHE A 278 -0.13 1.96 -2.08
C PHE A 278 1.30 1.57 -1.76
N LEU A 279 1.79 2.01 -0.61
CA LEU A 279 3.09 1.60 -0.06
C LEU A 279 3.11 0.10 0.28
N TRP A 280 1.94 -0.47 0.58
CA TRP A 280 1.78 -1.92 0.75
C TRP A 280 0.35 -2.33 0.46
N HIS A 281 0.17 -3.50 -0.14
CA HIS A 281 -1.13 -4.07 -0.46
C HIS A 281 -1.21 -5.54 -0.04
N LEU A 282 -2.29 -5.87 0.67
CA LEU A 282 -2.63 -7.21 1.16
C LEU A 282 -4.12 -7.44 0.93
N GLU A 283 -4.47 -8.60 0.40
CA GLU A 283 -5.86 -8.99 0.22
C GLU A 283 -6.20 -10.24 1.01
N LEU A 284 -7.46 -10.33 1.46
CA LEU A 284 -8.03 -11.49 2.15
C LEU A 284 -9.26 -12.01 1.41
N SER A 285 -9.47 -13.32 1.41
CA SER A 285 -10.60 -13.97 0.76
C SER A 285 -10.99 -15.32 1.40
N SER A 286 -12.18 -15.82 1.11
CA SER A 286 -12.61 -17.18 1.47
C SER A 286 -12.10 -18.28 0.52
N GLU A 287 -11.33 -17.89 -0.49
CA GLU A 287 -10.74 -18.73 -1.53
C GLU A 287 -9.33 -18.23 -1.88
N GLU A 288 -8.55 -19.05 -2.57
CA GLU A 288 -7.19 -18.69 -2.98
C GLU A 288 -7.18 -17.44 -3.88
N LEU A 289 -6.21 -16.56 -3.62
CA LEU A 289 -6.01 -15.29 -4.33
C LEU A 289 -4.90 -15.46 -5.38
N ILE A 290 -5.24 -15.25 -6.65
CA ILE A 290 -4.28 -15.42 -7.75
C ILE A 290 -3.81 -14.06 -8.22
N ASN A 291 -4.74 -13.17 -8.52
CA ASN A 291 -4.52 -11.85 -9.09
C ASN A 291 -4.82 -10.75 -8.07
N LEU A 292 -4.33 -9.56 -8.38
CA LEU A 292 -4.70 -8.34 -7.68
C LEU A 292 -6.21 -8.09 -7.84
N TYR A 293 -6.88 -7.66 -6.79
CA TYR A 293 -8.33 -7.40 -6.71
C TYR A 293 -9.21 -8.65 -6.73
N ASP A 294 -8.64 -9.83 -6.44
CA ASP A 294 -9.43 -11.06 -6.26
C ASP A 294 -10.10 -11.10 -4.86
N GLY A 295 -9.58 -10.34 -3.90
CA GLY A 295 -10.00 -10.37 -2.50
C GLY A 295 -11.09 -9.36 -2.16
N PRO A 296 -12.16 -9.78 -1.46
CA PRO A 296 -13.20 -8.88 -0.97
C PRO A 296 -12.74 -7.97 0.18
N ILE A 297 -11.66 -8.28 0.90
CA ILE A 297 -11.05 -7.37 1.87
C ILE A 297 -9.69 -6.94 1.35
N GLN A 298 -9.47 -5.63 1.25
CA GLN A 298 -8.20 -5.03 0.83
C GLN A 298 -7.62 -4.22 1.99
N ILE A 299 -6.32 -4.36 2.22
CA ILE A 299 -5.59 -3.69 3.29
C ILE A 299 -4.43 -2.93 2.64
N ASN A 300 -4.55 -1.61 2.65
CA ASN A 300 -3.65 -0.70 1.96
C ASN A 300 -2.87 0.14 2.97
N LEU A 301 -1.55 0.07 2.94
CA LEU A 301 -0.70 1.06 3.61
C LEU A 301 -0.47 2.24 2.67
N MET A 302 -0.75 3.44 3.14
CA MET A 302 -0.66 4.66 2.34
C MET A 302 0.22 5.71 3.02
N SER A 303 0.78 6.60 2.21
CA SER A 303 1.42 7.82 2.69
C SER A 303 0.39 8.87 3.13
N GLY A 304 0.78 9.74 4.05
CA GLY A 304 -0.05 10.78 4.64
C GLY A 304 -0.71 10.37 5.95
N SER A 305 -1.35 11.33 6.62
CA SER A 305 -2.09 11.10 7.86
C SER A 305 -3.56 10.75 7.60
N VAL A 306 -4.19 10.01 8.51
CA VAL A 306 -5.64 9.72 8.47
C VAL A 306 -6.48 11.00 8.43
N GLY A 307 -5.99 12.10 9.02
CA GLY A 307 -6.66 13.40 8.99
C GLY A 307 -6.86 13.95 7.58
N SER A 308 -5.99 13.62 6.62
CA SER A 308 -6.15 14.00 5.22
C SER A 308 -7.39 13.38 4.56
N LYS A 309 -7.83 12.21 5.07
CA LYS A 309 -9.07 11.52 4.70
C LYS A 309 -10.28 12.01 5.50
N LYS A 310 -10.10 13.09 6.27
CA LYS A 310 -11.09 13.61 7.21
C LYS A 310 -11.56 12.54 8.21
N ALA A 311 -10.72 11.55 8.53
CA ALA A 311 -11.02 10.46 9.44
C ALA A 311 -10.18 10.54 10.72
N THR A 312 -10.54 9.77 11.75
CA THR A 312 -9.76 9.60 12.98
C THR A 312 -9.15 8.21 13.06
N ASP A 313 -8.13 8.03 13.91
CA ASP A 313 -7.56 6.71 14.14
C ASP A 313 -8.62 5.70 14.62
N LYS A 314 -8.53 4.47 14.11
CA LYS A 314 -9.46 3.35 14.32
C LYS A 314 -10.91 3.62 13.91
N GLN A 315 -11.16 4.66 13.11
CA GLN A 315 -12.51 4.95 12.63
C GLN A 315 -12.92 3.98 11.53
N VAL A 316 -14.15 3.47 11.60
CA VAL A 316 -14.79 2.71 10.52
C VAL A 316 -15.94 3.52 9.94
N ARG A 317 -16.04 3.60 8.61
CA ARG A 317 -17.07 4.33 7.87
C ARG A 317 -17.69 3.46 6.79
N THR A 318 -18.94 3.72 6.46
CA THR A 318 -19.63 3.07 5.35
C THR A 318 -19.89 4.10 4.25
N GLU A 319 -19.32 3.88 3.07
CA GLU A 319 -19.36 4.79 1.93
C GLU A 319 -19.54 3.98 0.64
N GLY A 320 -20.56 4.31 -0.16
CA GLY A 320 -20.76 3.68 -1.48
C GLY A 320 -21.01 2.16 -1.46
N GLY A 321 -21.59 1.63 -0.38
CA GLY A 321 -21.82 0.17 -0.22
C GLY A 321 -20.60 -0.60 0.28
N ASN A 322 -19.47 0.08 0.46
CA ASN A 322 -18.28 -0.45 1.09
C ASN A 322 -18.14 0.10 2.51
N VAL A 323 -17.39 -0.62 3.32
CA VAL A 323 -16.95 -0.23 4.65
C VAL A 323 -15.44 -0.05 4.63
N ILE A 324 -14.96 1.06 5.20
CA ILE A 324 -13.55 1.45 5.23
C ILE A 324 -13.14 1.71 6.68
N GLY A 325 -12.17 0.94 7.16
CA GLY A 325 -11.47 1.15 8.42
C GLY A 325 -10.21 1.96 8.21
N TYR A 326 -9.99 2.96 9.05
CA TYR A 326 -8.81 3.83 9.02
C TYR A 326 -7.97 3.61 10.26
N ARG A 327 -6.66 3.48 10.08
CA ARG A 327 -5.72 3.37 11.20
C ARG A 327 -4.46 4.18 10.94
N SER A 328 -4.15 5.07 11.87
CA SER A 328 -2.91 5.84 11.86
C SER A 328 -1.71 4.92 12.05
N TRP A 329 -0.63 5.22 11.35
CA TRP A 329 0.62 4.50 11.43
C TRP A 329 1.81 5.46 11.51
N THR A 330 3.00 4.92 11.77
CA THR A 330 4.24 5.70 11.93
C THR A 330 4.67 6.40 10.64
N ASP A 331 5.52 7.42 10.76
CA ASP A 331 6.13 8.17 9.64
C ASP A 331 5.14 8.83 8.68
N SER A 332 4.06 9.39 9.23
CA SER A 332 2.97 9.97 8.42
C SER A 332 2.43 8.96 7.40
N ARG A 333 2.14 7.75 7.86
CA ARG A 333 1.47 6.71 7.08
C ARG A 333 0.14 6.34 7.75
N HIS A 334 -0.71 5.65 7.02
CA HIS A 334 -1.93 5.08 7.57
C HIS A 334 -2.40 3.86 6.77
N PHE A 335 -3.19 3.01 7.42
CA PHE A 335 -3.91 1.93 6.77
C PHE A 335 -5.32 2.36 6.38
N GLU A 336 -5.73 1.98 5.17
CA GLU A 336 -7.13 1.89 4.74
C GLU A 336 -7.48 0.41 4.56
N ILE A 337 -8.45 -0.08 5.32
CA ILE A 337 -8.98 -1.45 5.24
C ILE A 337 -10.37 -1.38 4.63
N SER A 338 -10.54 -1.77 3.37
CA SER A 338 -11.81 -1.69 2.66
C SER A 338 -12.43 -3.06 2.39
N ALA A 339 -13.75 -3.15 2.45
CA ALA A 339 -14.51 -4.34 2.09
C ALA A 339 -15.97 -3.99 1.73
N PRO A 340 -16.75 -4.90 1.12
CA PRO A 340 -18.21 -4.77 1.07
C PRO A 340 -18.82 -4.63 2.47
N ALA A 341 -19.92 -3.88 2.60
CA ALA A 341 -20.57 -3.59 3.89
C ALA A 341 -20.93 -4.85 4.71
N ALA A 342 -21.16 -6.00 4.05
CA ALA A 342 -21.42 -7.27 4.72
C ALA A 342 -20.24 -7.77 5.60
N LEU A 343 -19.04 -7.20 5.45
CA LEU A 343 -17.82 -7.53 6.18
C LEU A 343 -17.41 -6.43 7.18
N GLU A 344 -18.32 -5.54 7.59
CA GLU A 344 -18.04 -4.46 8.55
C GLU A 344 -17.40 -4.94 9.85
N GLU A 345 -17.91 -6.02 10.44
CA GLU A 345 -17.34 -6.58 11.69
C GLU A 345 -15.88 -7.04 11.50
N ALA A 346 -15.55 -7.59 10.33
CA ALA A 346 -14.20 -8.02 10.01
C ALA A 346 -13.25 -6.82 9.83
N VAL A 347 -13.69 -5.80 9.08
CA VAL A 347 -12.93 -4.56 8.89
C VAL A 347 -12.67 -3.88 10.23
N LYS A 348 -13.68 -3.80 11.10
CA LYS A 348 -13.52 -3.27 12.45
C LYS A 348 -12.49 -4.06 13.26
N TYR A 349 -12.59 -5.39 13.25
CA TYR A 349 -11.65 -6.25 13.99
C TYR A 349 -10.19 -6.05 13.52
N ILE A 350 -9.96 -6.08 12.21
CA ILE A 350 -8.62 -5.88 11.62
C ILE A 350 -8.08 -4.50 11.97
N THR A 351 -8.92 -3.45 11.85
CA THR A 351 -8.54 -2.07 12.18
C THR A 351 -8.10 -1.96 13.65
N GLU A 352 -8.84 -2.58 14.57
CA GLU A 352 -8.55 -2.55 16.00
C GLU A 352 -7.29 -3.35 16.39
N ASN A 353 -7.04 -4.48 15.71
CA ASN A 353 -6.05 -5.50 16.11
C ASN A 353 -4.83 -5.63 15.19
N LEU A 354 -4.68 -4.79 14.17
CA LEU A 354 -3.39 -4.61 13.50
C LEU A 354 -2.33 -4.25 14.58
N SER A 355 -1.08 -4.67 14.43
CA SER A 355 -0.06 -4.47 15.46
C SER A 355 1.30 -4.19 14.84
N GLU A 356 2.20 -3.57 15.60
CA GLU A 356 3.58 -3.41 15.18
C GLU A 356 4.25 -4.78 15.23
N HIS A 357 5.12 -5.05 14.25
CA HIS A 357 5.93 -6.26 14.29
C HIS A 357 7.08 -6.07 15.28
N THR A 358 7.08 -6.85 16.35
CA THR A 358 8.20 -6.94 17.30
C THR A 358 8.98 -8.22 17.02
N GLU A 359 10.28 -8.09 16.76
CA GLU A 359 11.19 -9.24 16.76
C GLU A 359 11.26 -9.76 18.21
N ASN A 360 10.70 -10.95 18.45
CA ASN A 360 10.78 -11.63 19.75
C ASN A 360 12.04 -12.48 19.85
#